data_AF-A0A0D8XWT1-F1
#
_entry.id   AF-A0A0D8XWT1-F1
#
_cell.length_a   1.000
_cell.length_b   1.000
_cell.length_c   1.000
_cell.angle_alpha   90.00
_cell.angle_beta   90.00
_cell.angle_gamma   90.00
#
_symmetry.space_group_name_H-M   'P 1'
#
loop_
_entity.id
_entity.type
_entity.pdbx_description
1 polymer ?
#
loop_
_entity_poly.entity_id
_entity_poly.type
_entity_poly.pdbx_seq_one_letter_code
_entity_poly.pdbx_strand_id
1 'polypeptide(L)'
;MISYQSIILSIFVFNVIVVSTEREGNRMNSNTRMDRIDKHQRGNKYVRNILFASKLWLTEDQLNKLNNLLLIGDNKALINELEVFYRNLSDKTRASLRVQSSCRAFLADELGQNAVDELITMKTKMATPSELVEKVNSLFEKAKNPQLTIIQSLCTAAYELKRKL
;
A
#
# COMPACT_ATOMS: atom_id res chain seq x y z
N MET A 1 22.10 -53.01 36.44
CA MET A 1 22.85 -52.02 35.64
C MET A 1 22.85 -52.49 34.19
N ILE A 2 21.91 -51.99 33.38
CA ILE A 2 21.84 -52.26 31.95
C ILE A 2 22.34 -50.99 31.25
N SER A 3 23.38 -51.16 30.44
CA SER A 3 24.22 -50.12 29.88
C SER A 3 23.51 -49.29 28.81
N TYR A 4 23.67 -47.96 28.87
CA TYR A 4 23.07 -46.96 27.97
C TYR A 4 23.41 -47.16 26.47
N GLN A 5 24.44 -47.96 26.15
CA GLN A 5 24.80 -48.27 24.76
C GLN A 5 23.80 -49.19 24.03
N SER A 6 22.95 -49.95 24.74
CA SER A 6 21.98 -50.86 24.10
C SER A 6 20.66 -50.18 23.68
N ILE A 7 20.38 -48.94 24.12
CA ILE A 7 19.14 -48.22 23.76
C ILE A 7 19.32 -47.42 22.47
N ILE A 8 20.54 -46.91 22.21
CA ILE A 8 20.82 -46.04 21.05
C ILE A 8 20.79 -46.80 19.72
N LEU A 9 21.15 -48.09 19.73
CA LEU A 9 21.09 -48.95 18.54
C LEU A 9 19.66 -49.35 18.12
N SER A 10 18.66 -49.25 19.01
CA SER A 10 17.26 -49.55 18.70
C SER A 10 16.52 -48.35 18.10
N ILE A 11 16.95 -47.13 18.40
CA ILE A 11 16.31 -45.89 17.91
C ILE A 11 16.73 -45.57 16.47
N PHE A 12 17.95 -45.95 16.08
CA PHE A 12 18.48 -45.68 14.73
C PHE A 12 17.89 -46.59 13.64
N VAL A 13 17.41 -47.78 13.99
CA VAL A 13 16.79 -48.71 13.02
C VAL A 13 15.33 -48.32 12.69
N PHE A 14 14.64 -47.62 13.60
CA PHE A 14 13.24 -47.21 13.38
C PHE A 14 13.09 -45.95 12.50
N ASN A 15 14.11 -45.09 12.37
CA ASN A 15 14.01 -43.84 11.61
C ASN A 15 14.32 -43.96 10.12
N VAL A 16 14.84 -45.10 9.64
CA VAL A 16 15.26 -45.27 8.24
C VAL A 16 14.21 -46.03 7.38
N ILE A 17 13.20 -46.65 7.98
CA ILE A 17 12.22 -47.49 7.26
C ILE A 17 10.94 -46.74 6.85
N VAL A 18 10.71 -45.49 7.31
CA VAL A 18 9.56 -44.67 6.86
C VAL A 18 9.93 -43.86 5.59
N VAL A 19 10.56 -44.52 4.63
CA VAL A 19 10.64 -44.08 3.25
C VAL A 19 9.95 -45.16 2.41
N SER A 20 8.70 -44.88 2.06
CA SER A 20 7.96 -45.37 0.88
C SER A 20 6.60 -45.99 1.22
N THR A 21 5.63 -45.66 0.36
CA THR A 21 4.23 -46.13 0.29
C THR A 21 3.32 -45.40 1.29
N GLU A 22 2.25 -44.68 0.92
CA GLU A 22 1.35 -44.81 -0.22
C GLU A 22 0.76 -43.44 -0.63
N ARG A 23 0.48 -43.37 -1.93
CA ARG A 23 -0.11 -42.26 -2.65
C ARG A 23 -1.63 -42.46 -2.61
N GLU A 24 -2.33 -41.76 -1.73
CA GLU A 24 -3.78 -41.59 -1.86
C GLU A 24 -4.12 -40.11 -1.94
N GLY A 25 -4.53 -39.73 -3.15
CA GLY A 25 -4.92 -38.37 -3.48
C GLY A 25 -6.23 -38.05 -2.80
N ASN A 26 -6.16 -37.17 -1.81
CA ASN A 26 -7.32 -36.41 -1.39
C ASN A 26 -7.21 -35.02 -2.03
N ARG A 27 -7.65 -34.94 -3.28
CA ARG A 27 -7.82 -33.70 -4.04
C ARG A 27 -8.95 -32.93 -3.36
N MET A 28 -8.58 -32.15 -2.34
CA MET A 28 -9.47 -31.21 -1.68
C MET A 28 -10.14 -30.36 -2.75
N ASN A 29 -11.44 -30.59 -2.92
CA ASN A 29 -12.30 -29.96 -3.90
C ASN A 29 -12.22 -28.44 -3.74
N SER A 30 -11.57 -27.78 -4.70
CA SER A 30 -11.35 -26.34 -4.74
C SER A 30 -12.57 -25.53 -5.18
N ASN A 31 -13.79 -26.05 -5.01
CA ASN A 31 -15.03 -25.39 -5.44
C ASN A 31 -15.76 -24.66 -4.30
N THR A 32 -15.02 -23.93 -3.48
CA THR A 32 -15.52 -22.70 -2.82
C THR A 32 -14.52 -21.55 -2.97
N ARG A 33 -13.67 -21.57 -4.00
CA ARG A 33 -12.69 -20.51 -4.26
C ARG A 33 -13.11 -19.49 -5.33
N MET A 34 -14.32 -19.54 -5.88
CA MET A 34 -14.68 -18.67 -6.99
C MET A 34 -16.13 -18.18 -6.94
N ASP A 35 -16.49 -17.48 -5.85
CA ASP A 35 -17.64 -16.54 -5.86
C ASP A 35 -17.41 -15.31 -4.97
N ARG A 36 -16.12 -15.00 -4.71
CA ARG A 36 -15.67 -13.63 -4.42
C ARG A 36 -14.89 -13.10 -5.61
N ILE A 37 -15.40 -13.32 -6.82
CA ILE A 37 -14.98 -12.57 -7.99
C ILE A 37 -15.47 -11.13 -7.80
N ASP A 38 -14.54 -10.29 -7.32
CA ASP A 38 -14.36 -8.90 -7.73
C ASP A 38 -15.56 -7.94 -7.73
N LYS A 39 -16.02 -7.57 -6.53
CA LYS A 39 -16.39 -6.15 -6.30
C LYS A 39 -15.17 -5.26 -6.04
N HIS A 40 -13.98 -5.84 -5.78
CA HIS A 40 -12.77 -5.08 -5.45
C HIS A 40 -11.92 -4.67 -6.67
N GLN A 41 -12.16 -5.16 -7.88
CA GLN A 41 -11.38 -4.75 -9.07
C GLN A 41 -12.02 -3.62 -9.92
N ARG A 42 -13.20 -3.10 -9.57
CA ARG A 42 -13.80 -1.98 -10.33
C ARG A 42 -13.31 -0.58 -9.95
N GLY A 43 -12.39 -0.47 -8.99
CA GLY A 43 -11.88 0.82 -8.50
C GLY A 43 -10.38 0.99 -8.74
N ASN A 44 -9.99 2.21 -9.13
CA ASN A 44 -8.59 2.62 -9.28
C ASN A 44 -7.76 2.24 -8.03
N LYS A 45 -6.70 1.45 -8.20
CA LYS A 45 -5.85 0.93 -7.10
C LYS A 45 -5.28 2.07 -6.25
N TYR A 46 -4.75 3.12 -6.88
CA TYR A 46 -4.13 4.26 -6.18
C TYR A 46 -5.15 5.01 -5.34
N VAL A 47 -6.36 5.22 -5.88
CA VAL A 47 -7.47 5.89 -5.19
C VAL A 47 -7.92 5.11 -3.95
N ARG A 48 -8.05 3.78 -4.06
CA ARG A 48 -8.40 2.95 -2.90
C ARG A 48 -7.31 2.97 -1.83
N ASN A 49 -6.06 2.84 -2.25
CA ASN A 49 -4.93 2.79 -1.32
C ASN A 49 -4.71 4.13 -0.62
N ILE A 50 -4.88 5.26 -1.33
CA ILE A 50 -4.75 6.58 -0.70
C ILE A 50 -5.91 6.86 0.24
N LEU A 51 -7.15 6.47 -0.10
CA LEU A 51 -8.29 6.57 0.81
C LEU A 51 -8.05 5.77 2.09
N PHE A 52 -7.56 4.54 1.96
CA PHE A 52 -7.21 3.70 3.11
C PHE A 52 -6.15 4.37 3.99
N ALA A 53 -5.11 4.96 3.39
CA ALA A 53 -4.08 5.69 4.12
C ALA A 53 -4.63 6.93 4.83
N SER A 54 -5.65 7.58 4.24
CA SER A 54 -6.27 8.80 4.75
C SER A 54 -7.30 8.57 5.86
N LYS A 55 -7.82 7.35 6.03
CA LYS A 55 -8.82 7.00 7.06
C LYS A 55 -8.44 7.45 8.47
N LEU A 56 -7.16 7.54 8.79
CA LEU A 56 -6.65 7.89 10.13
C LEU A 56 -6.94 9.33 10.56
N TRP A 57 -7.24 10.23 9.63
CA TRP A 57 -7.48 11.66 9.91
C TRP A 57 -8.82 12.17 9.37
N LEU A 58 -9.65 11.26 8.84
CA LEU A 58 -11.00 11.55 8.40
C LEU A 58 -12.00 11.25 9.51
N THR A 59 -13.08 12.03 9.59
CA THR A 59 -14.24 11.67 10.41
C THR A 59 -15.01 10.52 9.76
N GLU A 60 -15.87 9.87 10.53
CA GLU A 60 -16.71 8.78 10.01
C GLU A 60 -17.64 9.26 8.89
N ASP A 61 -18.23 10.44 9.03
CA ASP A 61 -19.10 11.04 8.00
C ASP A 61 -18.34 11.33 6.70
N GLN A 62 -17.13 11.90 6.82
CA GLN A 62 -16.26 12.18 5.67
C GLN A 62 -15.86 10.87 4.97
N LEU A 63 -15.50 9.84 5.74
CA LEU A 63 -15.13 8.53 5.22
C LEU A 63 -16.32 7.86 4.51
N ASN A 64 -17.51 7.94 5.08
CA ASN A 64 -18.73 7.40 4.47
C ASN A 64 -19.06 8.09 3.14
N LYS A 65 -18.93 9.42 3.07
CA LYS A 65 -19.08 10.17 1.82
C LYS A 65 -18.10 9.69 0.75
N LEU A 66 -16.83 9.52 1.10
CA LEU A 66 -15.79 9.06 0.17
C LEU A 66 -16.00 7.59 -0.25
N ASN A 67 -16.45 6.72 0.65
CA ASN A 67 -16.78 5.34 0.32
C ASN A 67 -17.95 5.26 -0.68
N ASN A 68 -18.96 6.13 -0.56
CA ASN A 68 -20.05 6.19 -1.53
C ASN A 68 -19.55 6.59 -2.92
N LEU A 69 -18.66 7.58 -3.02
CA LEU A 69 -18.02 7.96 -4.29
C LEU A 69 -17.19 6.80 -4.88
N LEU A 70 -16.50 6.05 -4.00
CA LEU A 70 -15.73 4.87 -4.41
C LEU A 70 -16.64 3.76 -4.98
N LEU A 71 -17.82 3.55 -4.38
CA LEU A 71 -18.79 2.55 -4.82
C LEU A 71 -19.40 2.89 -6.19
N ILE A 72 -19.65 4.17 -6.45
CA ILE A 72 -20.17 4.67 -7.73
C ILE A 72 -19.06 4.69 -8.81
N GLY A 73 -17.79 4.67 -8.40
CA GLY A 73 -16.63 4.66 -9.30
C GLY A 73 -16.15 6.04 -9.72
N ASP A 74 -16.63 7.11 -9.09
CA ASP A 74 -16.20 8.48 -9.37
C ASP A 74 -14.89 8.82 -8.64
N ASN A 75 -13.81 8.29 -9.20
CA ASN A 75 -12.45 8.44 -8.68
C ASN A 75 -12.00 9.91 -8.60
N LYS A 76 -12.42 10.75 -9.56
CA LYS A 76 -12.01 12.14 -9.62
C LYS A 76 -12.73 12.96 -8.55
N ALA A 77 -14.05 12.80 -8.41
CA ALA A 77 -14.78 13.46 -7.34
C ALA A 77 -14.29 13.02 -5.96
N LEU A 78 -13.98 11.74 -5.78
CA LEU A 78 -13.44 11.22 -4.53
C LEU A 78 -12.11 11.91 -4.16
N ILE A 79 -11.15 11.97 -5.08
CA ILE A 79 -9.87 12.60 -4.79
C ILE A 79 -10.01 14.11 -4.57
N ASN A 80 -10.83 14.79 -5.37
CA ASN A 80 -11.10 16.22 -5.16
C ASN A 80 -11.68 16.48 -3.76
N GLU A 81 -12.68 15.69 -3.33
CA GLU A 81 -13.28 15.82 -2.02
C GLU A 81 -12.27 15.49 -0.90
N LEU A 82 -11.47 14.44 -1.08
CA LEU A 82 -10.41 14.06 -0.15
C LEU A 82 -9.35 15.17 -0.02
N GLU A 83 -9.01 15.84 -1.12
CA GLU A 83 -8.11 17.00 -1.12
C GLU A 83 -8.73 18.19 -0.37
N VAL A 84 -10.02 18.47 -0.55
CA VAL A 84 -10.74 19.51 0.21
C VAL A 84 -10.68 19.21 1.71
N PHE A 85 -10.99 17.99 2.13
CA PHE A 85 -10.87 17.60 3.55
C PHE A 85 -9.45 17.76 4.07
N TYR A 86 -8.45 17.30 3.30
CA TYR A 86 -7.06 17.45 3.65
C TYR A 86 -6.65 18.93 3.81
N ARG A 87 -7.05 19.81 2.88
CA ARG A 87 -6.73 21.24 2.91
C ARG A 87 -7.42 21.97 4.07
N ASN A 88 -8.57 21.48 4.54
CA ASN A 88 -9.31 22.05 5.66
C ASN A 88 -8.85 21.54 7.03
N LEU A 89 -7.93 20.58 7.10
CA LEU A 89 -7.35 20.15 8.37
C LEU A 89 -6.58 21.29 9.06
N SER A 90 -6.80 21.44 10.37
CA SER A 90 -6.06 22.39 11.21
C SER A 90 -4.60 21.95 11.43
N ASP A 91 -4.39 20.68 11.76
CA ASP A 91 -3.07 20.04 11.79
C ASP A 91 -2.93 19.02 10.66
N LYS A 92 -2.13 19.38 9.67
CA LYS A 92 -1.85 18.54 8.51
C LYS A 92 -0.63 17.64 8.71
N THR A 93 0.16 17.80 9.77
CA THR A 93 1.48 17.16 9.91
C THR A 93 1.43 15.64 9.73
N ARG A 94 0.55 14.95 10.47
CA ARG A 94 0.39 13.49 10.36
C ARG A 94 -0.23 13.07 9.03
N ALA A 95 -1.23 13.82 8.56
CA ALA A 95 -1.89 13.56 7.29
C ALA A 95 -0.92 13.68 6.11
N SER A 96 -0.12 14.75 6.05
CA SER A 96 0.91 14.98 5.03
C SER A 96 1.92 13.86 5.02
N LEU A 97 2.46 13.44 6.18
CA LEU A 97 3.42 12.34 6.23
C LEU A 97 2.87 11.05 5.62
N ARG A 98 1.61 10.74 5.93
CA ARG A 98 0.95 9.52 5.45
C ARG A 98 0.63 9.58 3.96
N VAL A 99 0.10 10.70 3.49
CA VAL A 99 -0.17 10.95 2.06
C VAL A 99 1.14 10.92 1.27
N GLN A 100 2.16 11.66 1.70
CA GLN A 100 3.49 11.65 1.08
C GLN A 100 4.08 10.24 1.03
N SER A 101 3.95 9.45 2.10
CA SER A 101 4.43 8.06 2.12
C SER A 101 3.73 7.18 1.08
N SER A 102 2.43 7.37 0.92
CA SER A 102 1.63 6.63 -0.06
C SER A 102 1.99 7.06 -1.48
N CYS A 103 2.12 8.37 -1.74
CA CYS A 103 2.56 8.90 -3.03
C CYS A 103 3.93 8.35 -3.44
N ARG A 104 4.88 8.26 -2.48
CA ARG A 104 6.19 7.63 -2.73
C ARG A 104 6.07 6.16 -3.10
N ALA A 105 5.26 5.39 -2.39
CA ALA A 105 5.02 3.99 -2.72
C ALA A 105 4.42 3.82 -4.12
N PHE A 106 3.44 4.66 -4.48
CA PHE A 106 2.83 4.59 -5.81
C PHE A 106 3.80 4.98 -6.94
N LEU A 107 4.63 6.00 -6.72
CA LEU A 107 5.66 6.38 -7.68
C LEU A 107 6.76 5.32 -7.78
N ALA A 108 7.10 4.64 -6.69
CA ALA A 108 8.04 3.52 -6.69
C ALA A 108 7.49 2.31 -7.46
N ASP A 109 6.20 2.01 -7.31
CA ASP A 109 5.51 0.96 -8.06
C ASP A 109 5.59 1.22 -9.58
N GLU A 110 5.48 2.48 -10.02
CA GLU A 110 5.49 2.83 -11.46
C GLU A 110 6.88 3.08 -12.06
N LEU A 111 7.78 3.74 -11.32
CA LEU A 111 9.08 4.22 -11.83
C LEU A 111 10.28 3.48 -11.25
N GLY A 112 10.05 2.62 -10.25
CA GLY A 112 11.10 2.00 -9.46
C GLY A 112 11.57 2.86 -8.28
N GLN A 113 12.20 2.20 -7.31
CA GLN A 113 12.64 2.81 -6.04
C GLN A 113 13.62 3.97 -6.24
N ASN A 114 14.53 3.87 -7.22
CA ASN A 114 15.55 4.88 -7.51
C ASN A 114 14.98 6.28 -7.76
N ALA A 115 13.81 6.37 -8.41
CA ALA A 115 13.17 7.65 -8.72
C ALA A 115 12.67 8.37 -7.46
N VAL A 116 12.37 7.61 -6.41
CA VAL A 116 11.78 8.09 -5.17
C VAL A 116 12.83 8.37 -4.10
N ASP A 117 13.98 7.69 -4.17
CA ASP A 117 15.13 7.92 -3.29
C ASP A 117 15.69 9.34 -3.44
N GLU A 118 15.66 9.89 -4.66
CA GLU A 118 16.02 11.29 -4.90
C GLU A 118 15.07 12.25 -4.17
N LEU A 119 13.76 11.99 -4.22
CA LEU A 119 12.76 12.79 -3.52
C LEU A 119 12.94 12.71 -1.99
N ILE A 120 13.30 11.54 -1.47
CA ILE A 120 13.63 11.36 -0.04
C ILE A 120 14.88 12.17 0.30
N THR A 121 15.91 12.12 -0.53
CA THR A 121 17.17 12.86 -0.35
C THR A 121 16.95 14.37 -0.37
N MET A 122 16.09 14.89 -1.25
CA MET A 122 15.72 16.32 -1.24
C MET A 122 15.02 16.70 0.07
N LYS A 123 14.13 15.84 0.56
CA LYS A 123 13.41 16.08 1.81
C LYS A 123 14.36 16.10 3.03
N THR A 124 15.34 15.20 3.09
CA THR A 124 16.36 15.14 4.16
C THR A 124 17.31 16.33 4.10
N LYS A 125 17.69 16.79 2.90
CA LYS A 125 18.48 18.01 2.68
C LYS A 125 17.72 19.32 2.93
N MET A 126 16.53 19.25 3.51
CA MET A 126 15.69 20.41 3.80
C MET A 126 15.34 21.26 2.57
N ALA A 127 15.18 20.62 1.39
CA ALA A 127 14.71 21.30 0.19
C ALA A 127 13.40 22.06 0.45
N THR A 128 13.21 23.13 -0.32
CA THR A 128 12.04 24.00 -0.22
C THR A 128 10.78 23.24 -0.66
N PRO A 129 9.60 23.62 -0.16
CA PRO A 129 8.34 23.00 -0.61
C PRO A 129 8.14 23.09 -2.13
N SER A 130 8.58 24.18 -2.77
CA SER A 130 8.47 24.36 -4.23
C SER A 130 9.27 23.30 -4.98
N GLU A 131 10.55 23.10 -4.63
CA GLU A 131 11.43 22.11 -5.27
C GLU A 131 10.89 20.68 -5.12
N LEU A 132 10.31 20.37 -3.95
CA LEU A 132 9.69 19.06 -3.71
C LEU A 132 8.44 18.86 -4.57
N VAL A 133 7.59 19.89 -4.70
CA VAL A 133 6.38 19.83 -5.53
C VAL A 133 6.74 19.70 -7.01
N GLU A 134 7.71 20.47 -7.50
CA GLU A 134 8.23 20.36 -8.87
C GLU A 134 8.76 18.97 -9.15
N LYS A 135 9.54 18.40 -8.22
CA LYS A 135 10.06 17.04 -8.37
C LYS A 135 8.94 16.02 -8.43
N VAL A 136 7.95 16.12 -7.55
CA VAL A 136 6.78 15.23 -7.54
C VAL A 136 6.03 15.31 -8.86
N ASN A 137 5.76 16.51 -9.37
CA ASN A 137 5.12 16.71 -10.67
C ASN A 137 5.89 16.04 -11.81
N SER A 138 7.22 16.22 -11.85
CA SER A 138 8.08 15.57 -12.83
C SER A 138 8.01 14.04 -12.75
N LEU A 139 7.88 13.46 -11.56
CA LEU A 139 7.71 12.02 -11.40
C LEU A 139 6.34 11.54 -11.93
N PHE A 140 5.25 12.26 -11.64
CA PHE A 140 3.94 11.92 -12.21
C PHE A 140 3.91 12.01 -13.74
N GLU A 141 4.56 13.02 -14.33
CA GLU A 141 4.71 13.15 -15.78
C GLU A 141 5.49 11.99 -16.40
N LYS A 142 6.55 11.52 -15.72
CA LYS A 142 7.35 10.36 -16.17
C LYS A 142 6.59 9.05 -16.09
N ALA A 143 5.76 8.87 -15.06
CA ALA A 143 5.02 7.62 -14.85
C ALA A 143 4.00 7.35 -15.97
N LYS A 144 3.51 8.39 -16.67
CA LYS A 144 2.56 8.30 -17.80
C LYS A 144 1.35 7.39 -17.55
N ASN A 145 0.99 7.17 -16.28
CA ASN A 145 -0.12 6.31 -15.88
C ASN A 145 -1.34 7.17 -15.55
N PRO A 146 -2.42 7.13 -16.36
CA PRO A 146 -3.59 7.99 -16.18
C PRO A 146 -4.38 7.67 -14.91
N GLN A 147 -4.25 6.46 -14.35
CA GLN A 147 -4.87 6.13 -13.06
C GLN A 147 -4.10 6.75 -11.90
N LEU A 148 -2.79 6.89 -12.03
CA LEU A 148 -1.93 7.50 -11.02
C LEU A 148 -2.08 9.04 -11.04
N THR A 149 -2.20 9.67 -12.20
CA THR A 149 -2.32 11.14 -12.30
C THR A 149 -3.56 11.69 -11.57
N ILE A 150 -4.60 10.88 -11.36
CA ILE A 150 -5.80 11.29 -10.59
C ILE A 150 -5.42 11.72 -9.17
N ILE A 151 -4.44 11.07 -8.54
CA ILE A 151 -4.03 11.39 -7.16
C ILE A 151 -2.95 12.47 -7.09
N GLN A 152 -2.48 13.00 -8.22
CA GLN A 152 -1.38 13.95 -8.29
C GLN A 152 -1.65 15.20 -7.45
N SER A 153 -2.87 15.77 -7.54
CA SER A 153 -3.23 17.01 -6.83
C SER A 153 -3.17 16.85 -5.31
N LEU A 154 -3.62 15.71 -4.78
CA LEU A 154 -3.51 15.40 -3.37
C LEU A 154 -2.05 15.19 -2.94
N CYS A 155 -1.25 14.55 -3.80
CA CYS A 155 0.17 14.35 -3.55
C CYS A 155 0.92 15.69 -3.49
N THR A 156 0.72 16.60 -4.45
CA THR A 156 1.35 17.92 -4.43
C THR A 156 0.93 18.72 -3.20
N ALA A 157 -0.37 18.73 -2.86
CA ALA A 157 -0.88 19.35 -1.65
C ALA A 157 -0.20 18.83 -0.37
N ALA A 158 0.21 17.56 -0.35
CA ALA A 158 0.94 16.98 0.76
C ALA A 158 2.37 17.52 0.90
N TYR A 159 3.02 17.85 -0.21
CA TYR A 159 4.39 18.39 -0.24
C TYR A 159 4.46 19.92 -0.10
N GLU A 160 3.34 20.64 -0.29
CA GLU A 160 3.21 22.07 -0.03
C GLU A 160 3.31 22.45 1.47
N LEU A 161 3.22 21.46 2.38
CA LEU A 161 3.23 21.73 3.81
C LEU A 161 4.53 22.42 4.25
N LYS A 162 4.41 23.69 4.66
CA LYS A 162 5.49 24.41 5.33
C LYS A 162 5.80 23.70 6.65
N ARG A 163 6.98 23.11 6.76
CA ARG A 163 7.50 22.58 8.03
C ARG A 163 7.47 23.73 9.05
N LYS A 164 6.75 23.57 10.17
CA LYS A 164 7.00 24.39 11.36
C LYS A 164 8.39 23.99 11.84
N LEU A 165 9.37 24.86 11.60
CA LEU A 165 10.72 24.78 12.18
C LEU A 165 10.63 25.02 13.69
#